data_AF-A0A6P7IF09-F1
#
_entry.id   AF-A0A6P7IF09-F1
#
_cell.length_a   1.000
_cell.length_b   1.000
_cell.length_c   1.000
_cell.angle_alpha   90.00
_cell.angle_beta   90.00
_cell.angle_gamma   90.00
#
_symmetry.space_group_name_H-M   'P 1'
#
loop_
_entity.id
_entity.type
_entity.pdbx_description
1 polymer ?
#
loop_
_entity_poly.entity_id
_entity_poly.type
_entity_poly.pdbx_seq_one_letter_code
_entity_poly.pdbx_strand_id
1 'polypeptide(L)'
;MNILIVFALSCYMATVARSAPLPGRSALVEDPSFQELIQRSRSLTEKILLSIPTTHRSCIHTESLQLNSSENAKLVTMATFIGIPSAPVLKVASENVTLEDSLSRMYEGLQLHQALLSSVSSKLESNDKVTGLMADIRDLAIQINKMLKMAQAEAAVQPTPTPVALHLPGDYEVQVAAHLTLVQLQSFSQDMVRCLRSLDQEETES
;
A
#
# COMPACT_ATOMS: atom_id res chain seq x y z
N MET A 1 -50.10 21.32 -63.24
CA MET A 1 -49.44 22.56 -62.81
C MET A 1 -49.20 22.47 -61.31
N ASN A 2 -47.93 22.26 -60.98
CA ASN A 2 -47.19 22.30 -59.71
C ASN A 2 -47.66 23.30 -58.64
N ILE A 3 -47.38 23.28 -57.31
CA ILE A 3 -46.69 22.49 -56.23
C ILE A 3 -47.12 23.29 -54.94
N LEU A 4 -47.38 22.74 -53.73
CA LEU A 4 -46.44 22.70 -52.57
C LEU A 4 -47.17 22.26 -51.28
N ILE A 5 -46.72 21.13 -50.73
CA ILE A 5 -46.96 20.69 -49.34
C ILE A 5 -45.70 21.04 -48.55
N VAL A 6 -45.85 21.84 -47.49
CA VAL A 6 -44.77 22.24 -46.59
C VAL A 6 -44.57 21.14 -45.55
N PHE A 7 -43.48 20.39 -45.65
CA PHE A 7 -43.02 19.47 -44.60
C PHE A 7 -42.19 20.26 -43.57
N ALA A 8 -42.73 20.44 -42.38
CA ALA A 8 -42.00 20.93 -41.22
C ALA A 8 -41.11 19.80 -40.69
N LEU A 9 -39.82 19.84 -41.06
CA LEU A 9 -38.81 18.90 -40.59
C LEU A 9 -38.22 19.43 -39.27
N SER A 10 -38.70 18.93 -38.14
CA SER A 10 -38.09 19.18 -36.83
C SER A 10 -36.75 18.45 -36.73
N CYS A 11 -35.64 19.19 -36.87
CA CYS A 11 -34.29 18.68 -36.62
C CYS A 11 -34.09 18.45 -35.12
N TYR A 12 -34.31 17.22 -34.67
CA TYR A 12 -33.92 16.75 -33.34
C TYR A 12 -32.39 16.62 -33.31
N MET A 13 -31.71 17.63 -32.76
CA MET A 13 -30.27 17.56 -32.48
C MET A 13 -30.04 16.56 -31.33
N ALA A 14 -29.88 15.28 -31.67
CA ALA A 14 -29.37 14.29 -30.74
C ALA A 14 -27.87 14.54 -30.56
N THR A 15 -27.50 15.29 -29.53
CA THR A 15 -26.13 15.37 -29.03
C THR A 15 -25.75 14.00 -28.48
N VAL A 16 -25.01 13.23 -29.27
CA VAL A 16 -24.31 12.03 -28.79
C VAL A 16 -23.20 12.53 -27.87
N ALA A 17 -23.46 12.51 -26.56
CA ALA A 17 -22.43 12.64 -25.54
C ALA A 17 -21.47 11.46 -25.72
N ARG A 18 -20.35 11.70 -26.40
CA ARG A 18 -19.28 10.73 -26.60
C ARG A 18 -18.59 10.60 -25.25
N SER A 19 -18.92 9.56 -24.50
CA SER A 19 -18.15 9.17 -23.32
C SER A 19 -16.69 9.07 -23.73
N ALA A 20 -15.82 9.86 -23.10
CA ALA A 20 -14.39 9.80 -23.35
C ALA A 20 -13.90 8.37 -23.01
N PRO A 21 -13.10 7.73 -23.87
CA PRO A 21 -12.50 6.44 -23.52
C PRO A 21 -11.70 6.62 -22.23
N LEU A 22 -11.88 5.70 -21.28
CA LEU A 22 -11.05 5.67 -20.08
C LEU A 22 -9.57 5.64 -20.52
N PRO A 23 -8.69 6.45 -19.91
CA PRO A 23 -7.27 6.31 -20.15
C PRO A 23 -6.89 4.89 -19.77
N GLY A 24 -6.39 4.11 -20.74
CA GLY A 24 -5.83 2.79 -20.45
C GLY A 24 -4.66 2.92 -19.48
N ARG A 25 -4.32 1.83 -18.77
CA ARG A 25 -3.18 1.76 -17.83
C ARG A 25 -1.92 2.49 -18.33
N SER A 26 -1.58 2.37 -19.62
CA SER A 26 -0.43 3.06 -20.22
C SER A 26 -0.52 4.58 -20.08
N ALA A 27 -1.67 5.18 -20.42
CA ALA A 27 -1.86 6.62 -20.40
C ALA A 27 -1.83 7.23 -18.98
N LEU A 28 -2.23 6.45 -17.96
CA LEU A 28 -2.16 6.90 -16.57
C LEU A 28 -0.75 6.76 -15.99
N VAL A 29 -0.04 5.69 -16.34
CA VAL A 29 1.35 5.52 -15.91
C VAL A 29 2.27 6.53 -16.60
N GLU A 30 1.95 6.96 -17.82
CA GLU A 30 2.67 8.04 -18.55
C GLU A 30 2.41 9.44 -17.97
N ASP A 31 1.45 9.61 -17.05
CA ASP A 31 1.15 10.91 -16.46
C ASP A 31 2.31 11.39 -15.56
N PRO A 32 2.85 12.60 -15.77
CA PRO A 32 3.99 13.10 -15.00
C PRO A 32 3.73 13.20 -13.49
N SER A 33 2.49 13.49 -13.09
CA SER A 33 2.14 13.56 -11.66
C SER A 33 2.07 12.16 -11.04
N PHE A 34 1.66 11.16 -11.81
CA PHE A 34 1.70 9.76 -11.40
C PHE A 34 3.14 9.25 -11.22
N GLN A 35 4.04 9.58 -12.17
CA GLN A 35 5.46 9.24 -12.07
C GLN A 35 6.14 9.89 -10.86
N GLU A 36 5.84 11.16 -10.56
CA GLU A 36 6.36 11.82 -9.35
C GLU A 36 5.91 11.11 -8.06
N LEU A 37 4.66 10.61 -8.02
CA LEU A 37 4.15 9.82 -6.89
C LEU A 37 4.86 8.47 -6.78
N ILE A 38 5.17 7.81 -7.90
CA ILE A 38 5.95 6.56 -7.91
C ILE A 38 7.34 6.82 -7.33
N GLN A 39 8.07 7.82 -7.83
CA GLN A 39 9.41 8.16 -7.35
C GLN A 39 9.43 8.47 -5.85
N ARG A 40 8.50 9.32 -5.38
CA ARG A 40 8.35 9.61 -3.93
C ARG A 40 8.04 8.35 -3.12
N SER A 41 7.16 7.49 -3.62
CA SER A 41 6.79 6.25 -2.95
C SER A 41 7.98 5.28 -2.86
N ARG A 42 8.82 5.22 -3.90
CA ARG A 42 10.06 4.43 -3.90
C ARG A 42 11.02 4.94 -2.83
N SER A 43 11.34 6.23 -2.82
CA SER A 43 12.25 6.81 -1.83
C SER A 43 11.76 6.62 -0.39
N LEU A 44 10.44 6.76 -0.15
CA LEU A 44 9.86 6.49 1.17
C LEU A 44 9.92 5.00 1.54
N THR A 45 9.68 4.09 0.59
CA THR A 45 9.79 2.65 0.83
C THR A 45 11.22 2.24 1.17
N GLU A 46 12.20 2.81 0.47
CA GLU A 46 13.63 2.60 0.77
C GLU A 46 14.01 3.16 2.14
N LYS A 47 13.52 4.35 2.50
CA LYS A 47 13.70 4.94 3.83
C LYS A 47 13.15 4.03 4.93
N ILE A 48 11.97 3.47 4.74
CA ILE A 48 11.35 2.50 5.66
C ILE A 48 12.25 1.25 5.79
N LEU A 49 12.70 0.67 4.68
CA LEU A 49 13.60 -0.49 4.72
C LEU A 49 14.90 -0.22 5.49
N LEU A 50 15.48 0.97 5.32
CA LEU A 50 16.70 1.38 6.01
C LEU A 50 16.48 1.66 7.50
N SER A 51 15.29 2.11 7.90
CA SER A 51 14.98 2.43 9.29
C SER A 51 14.59 1.20 10.13
N ILE A 52 14.08 0.14 9.52
CA ILE A 52 13.68 -1.11 10.21
C ILE A 52 14.79 -1.69 11.11
N PRO A 53 16.04 -1.92 10.65
CA PRO A 53 17.10 -2.47 11.51
C PRO A 53 17.40 -1.61 12.73
N THR A 54 17.40 -0.28 12.55
CA THR A 54 17.65 0.66 13.66
C THR A 54 16.48 0.71 14.63
N THR A 55 15.25 0.58 14.12
CA THR A 55 14.03 0.54 14.94
C THR A 55 13.99 -0.75 15.74
N HIS A 56 14.24 -1.90 15.10
CA HIS A 56 14.31 -3.20 15.75
C HIS A 56 15.32 -3.21 16.91
N ARG A 57 16.55 -2.75 16.67
CA ARG A 57 17.58 -2.66 17.73
C ARG A 57 17.18 -1.76 18.90
N SER A 58 16.36 -0.74 18.65
CA SER A 58 15.97 0.23 19.68
C SER A 58 14.87 -0.26 20.62
N CYS A 59 14.06 -1.25 20.20
CA CYS A 59 12.87 -1.67 20.95
C CYS A 59 12.79 -3.17 21.22
N ILE A 60 13.68 -3.98 20.62
CA ILE A 60 13.77 -5.43 20.82
C ILE A 60 15.08 -5.75 21.53
N HIS A 61 14.97 -6.22 22.77
CA HIS A 61 16.13 -6.56 23.61
C HIS A 61 16.36 -8.07 23.72
N THR A 62 15.39 -8.87 23.28
CA THR A 62 15.50 -10.34 23.28
C THR A 62 16.44 -10.82 22.17
N GLU A 63 17.58 -11.41 22.54
CA GLU A 63 18.67 -11.81 21.62
C GLU A 63 18.25 -12.82 20.54
N SER A 64 17.25 -13.66 20.82
CA SER A 64 16.74 -14.66 19.89
C SER A 64 15.85 -14.09 18.78
N LEU A 65 15.36 -12.84 18.92
CA LEU A 65 14.47 -12.19 17.96
C LEU A 65 15.28 -11.40 16.92
N GLN A 66 15.71 -12.06 15.84
CA GLN A 66 16.60 -11.47 14.83
C GLN A 66 15.88 -11.32 13.48
N LEU A 67 15.94 -10.14 12.87
CA LEU A 67 15.17 -9.80 11.65
C LEU A 67 15.33 -10.82 10.50
N ASN A 68 16.55 -11.27 10.22
CA ASN A 68 16.84 -12.14 9.07
C ASN A 68 17.09 -13.60 9.48
N SER A 69 16.57 -14.04 10.63
CA SER A 69 16.76 -15.41 11.10
C SER A 69 15.73 -16.37 10.49
N SER A 70 16.18 -17.56 10.11
CA SER A 70 15.30 -18.67 9.74
C SER A 70 14.40 -19.11 10.90
N GLU A 71 14.78 -18.80 12.14
CA GLU A 71 14.00 -19.09 13.34
C GLU A 71 12.67 -18.34 13.39
N ASN A 72 12.53 -17.24 12.63
CA ASN A 72 11.28 -16.46 12.58
C ASN A 72 10.10 -17.32 12.07
N ALA A 73 10.37 -18.32 11.23
CA ALA A 73 9.35 -19.26 10.76
C ALA A 73 8.76 -20.12 11.89
N LYS A 74 9.48 -20.30 13.01
CA LYS A 74 9.00 -21.06 14.17
C LYS A 74 8.05 -20.24 15.05
N LEU A 75 8.00 -18.93 14.85
CA LEU A 75 7.12 -18.03 15.62
C LEU A 75 5.69 -17.97 15.06
N VAL A 76 5.35 -18.73 14.00
CA VAL A 76 4.01 -18.72 13.37
C VAL A 76 2.90 -19.07 14.37
N THR A 77 3.11 -20.06 15.23
CA THR A 77 2.14 -20.43 16.28
C THR A 77 1.95 -19.28 17.28
N MET A 78 3.03 -18.59 17.63
CA MET A 78 2.98 -17.45 18.53
C MET A 78 2.30 -16.24 17.88
N ALA A 79 2.57 -15.97 16.60
CA ALA A 79 1.89 -14.94 15.82
C ALA A 79 0.37 -15.16 15.82
N THR A 80 -0.06 -16.41 15.65
CA THR A 80 -1.47 -16.81 15.69
C THR A 80 -2.09 -16.60 17.07
N PHE A 81 -1.38 -16.99 18.13
CA PHE A 81 -1.83 -16.80 19.51
C PHE A 81 -1.96 -15.31 19.89
N ILE A 82 -1.01 -14.49 19.49
CA ILE A 82 -1.04 -13.03 19.70
C ILE A 82 -2.13 -12.37 18.85
N GLY A 83 -2.55 -13.01 17.74
CA GLY A 83 -3.54 -12.47 16.82
C GLY A 83 -2.96 -11.52 15.77
N ILE A 84 -1.70 -11.73 15.37
CA ILE A 84 -1.06 -10.94 14.31
C ILE A 84 -1.58 -11.40 12.95
N PRO A 85 -2.31 -10.56 12.19
CA PRO A 85 -2.79 -10.90 10.87
C PRO A 85 -1.65 -10.91 9.85
N SER A 86 -1.84 -11.68 8.77
CA SER A 86 -0.91 -11.67 7.64
C SER A 86 -1.11 -10.43 6.77
N ALA A 87 -0.02 -9.81 6.34
CA ALA A 87 -0.05 -8.74 5.36
C ALA A 87 -0.59 -9.23 4.01
N PRO A 88 -1.26 -8.34 3.25
CA PRO A 88 -1.74 -8.69 1.91
C PRO A 88 -0.55 -9.01 1.01
N VAL A 89 -0.68 -10.09 0.24
CA VAL A 89 0.31 -10.48 -0.75
C VAL A 89 0.28 -9.49 -1.91
N LEU A 90 1.42 -8.85 -2.16
CA LEU A 90 1.62 -7.98 -3.31
C LEU A 90 2.03 -8.82 -4.52
N LYS A 91 1.43 -8.51 -5.67
CA LYS A 91 1.80 -9.08 -6.97
C LYS A 91 1.99 -7.92 -7.93
N VAL A 92 2.99 -8.06 -8.81
CA VAL A 92 3.22 -7.09 -9.89
C VAL A 92 1.99 -7.05 -10.79
N ALA A 93 1.56 -5.85 -11.17
CA ALA A 93 0.41 -5.64 -12.04
C ALA A 93 0.63 -6.34 -13.39
N SER A 94 -0.22 -7.32 -13.68
CA SER A 94 -0.15 -8.23 -14.83
C SER A 94 -1.53 -8.35 -15.47
N GLU A 95 -1.71 -9.19 -16.50
CA GLU A 95 -3.03 -9.42 -17.11
C GLU A 95 -4.11 -9.84 -16.10
N ASN A 96 -3.70 -10.52 -15.01
CA ASN A 96 -4.59 -11.02 -13.96
C ASN A 96 -4.65 -10.15 -12.70
N VAL A 97 -3.85 -9.08 -12.62
CA VAL A 97 -3.77 -8.20 -11.45
C VAL A 97 -3.76 -6.77 -11.91
N THR A 98 -4.83 -6.02 -11.63
CA THR A 98 -4.93 -4.63 -12.06
C THR A 98 -3.98 -3.73 -11.28
N LEU A 99 -3.69 -2.54 -11.83
CA LEU A 99 -2.96 -1.48 -11.11
C LEU A 99 -3.72 -1.09 -9.83
N GLU A 100 -5.04 -0.97 -9.91
CA GLU A 100 -5.91 -0.68 -8.77
C GLU A 100 -5.79 -1.74 -7.68
N ASP A 101 -5.88 -3.02 -8.03
CA ASP A 101 -5.73 -4.12 -7.05
C ASP A 101 -4.38 -4.07 -6.34
N SER A 102 -3.32 -3.74 -7.10
CA SER A 102 -1.96 -3.64 -6.56
C SER A 102 -1.85 -2.47 -5.58
N LEU A 103 -2.36 -1.29 -5.95
CA LEU A 103 -2.36 -0.09 -5.12
C LEU A 103 -3.26 -0.26 -3.88
N SER A 104 -4.42 -0.93 -4.00
CA SER A 104 -5.30 -1.24 -2.87
C SER A 104 -4.59 -2.13 -1.86
N ARG A 105 -3.97 -3.21 -2.32
CA ARG A 105 -3.21 -4.13 -1.44
C ARG A 105 -2.01 -3.44 -0.79
N MET A 106 -1.33 -2.54 -1.51
CA MET A 106 -0.27 -1.71 -0.91
C MET A 106 -0.83 -0.85 0.22
N TYR A 107 -1.94 -0.14 -0.04
CA TYR A 107 -2.57 0.73 0.94
C TYR A 107 -3.04 -0.05 2.18
N GLU A 108 -3.75 -1.17 1.98
CA GLU A 108 -4.21 -2.08 3.05
C GLU A 108 -3.05 -2.58 3.90
N GLY A 109 -1.95 -3.00 3.28
CA GLY A 109 -0.77 -3.45 4.01
C GLY A 109 -0.14 -2.34 4.82
N LEU A 110 -0.03 -1.11 4.30
CA LEU A 110 0.49 0.02 5.07
C LEU A 110 -0.39 0.39 6.26
N GLN A 111 -1.72 0.36 6.09
CA GLN A 111 -2.67 0.56 7.18
C GLN A 111 -2.53 -0.51 8.26
N LEU A 112 -2.37 -1.78 7.85
CA LEU A 112 -2.17 -2.88 8.77
C LEU A 112 -0.92 -2.69 9.63
N HIS A 113 0.23 -2.39 9.02
CA HIS A 113 1.47 -2.21 9.75
C HIS A 113 1.41 -1.00 10.69
N GLN A 114 0.70 0.08 10.31
CA GLN A 114 0.44 1.19 11.24
C GLN A 114 -0.37 0.74 12.45
N ALA A 115 -1.44 -0.02 12.24
CA ALA A 115 -2.30 -0.49 13.33
C ALA A 115 -1.53 -1.45 14.28
N LEU A 116 -0.70 -2.33 13.72
CA LEU A 116 0.16 -3.23 14.49
C LEU A 116 1.20 -2.48 15.32
N LEU A 117 1.96 -1.57 14.70
CA LEU A 117 2.97 -0.77 15.38
C LEU A 117 2.34 0.13 16.46
N SER A 118 1.15 0.70 16.19
CA SER A 118 0.41 1.48 17.18
C SER A 118 -0.04 0.66 18.39
N SER A 119 -0.35 -0.63 18.18
CA SER A 119 -0.80 -1.53 19.25
C SER A 119 0.32 -1.91 20.22
N VAL A 120 1.57 -1.86 19.76
CA VAL A 120 2.75 -2.22 20.57
C VAL A 120 3.52 -0.99 21.06
N SER A 121 3.46 0.16 20.38
CA SER A 121 4.33 1.33 20.65
C SER A 121 4.22 1.88 22.08
N SER A 122 3.01 1.88 22.65
CA SER A 122 2.77 2.36 24.02
C SER A 122 3.29 1.41 25.10
N LYS A 123 3.61 0.16 24.73
CA LYS A 123 4.09 -0.91 25.63
C LYS A 123 5.58 -1.16 25.52
N LEU A 124 6.26 -0.53 24.55
CA LEU A 124 7.70 -0.64 24.37
C LEU A 124 8.41 0.39 25.25
N GLU A 125 9.53 -0.02 25.85
CA GLU A 125 10.36 0.87 26.69
C GLU A 125 10.90 2.08 25.91
N SER A 126 11.17 1.89 24.62
CA SER A 126 11.62 2.92 23.68
C SER A 126 10.74 2.91 22.44
N ASN A 127 10.08 4.03 22.16
CA ASN A 127 9.12 4.15 21.06
C ASN A 127 9.41 5.29 20.08
N ASP A 128 10.48 6.07 20.26
CA ASP A 128 10.81 7.21 19.39
C ASP A 128 11.04 6.77 17.93
N LYS A 129 11.84 5.69 17.75
CA LYS A 129 12.12 5.13 16.42
C LYS A 129 10.88 4.48 15.80
N VAL A 130 10.05 3.83 16.62
CA VAL A 130 8.78 3.25 16.19
C VAL A 130 7.83 4.36 15.71
N THR A 131 7.77 5.48 16.43
CA THR A 131 6.96 6.64 16.07
C THR A 131 7.43 7.27 14.76
N GLY A 132 8.75 7.44 14.59
CA GLY A 132 9.33 7.90 13.33
C GLY A 132 9.01 6.97 12.15
N LEU A 133 9.16 5.66 12.35
CA LEU A 133 8.81 4.65 11.35
C LEU A 133 7.31 4.69 11.01
N MET A 134 6.42 4.83 12.00
CA MET A 134 4.98 4.98 11.77
C MET A 134 4.64 6.24 10.97
N ALA A 135 5.37 7.35 11.17
CA ALA A 135 5.20 8.56 10.38
C ALA A 135 5.60 8.33 8.91
N ASP A 136 6.73 7.67 8.67
CA ASP A 136 7.18 7.32 7.32
C ASP A 136 6.18 6.40 6.60
N ILE A 137 5.63 5.40 7.29
CA ILE A 137 4.58 4.52 6.75
C ILE A 137 3.30 5.31 6.42
N ARG A 138 2.95 6.31 7.25
CA ARG A 138 1.79 7.18 7.00
C ARG A 138 1.97 8.05 5.77
N ASP A 139 3.13 8.66 5.62
CA ASP A 139 3.44 9.47 4.46
C ASP A 139 3.41 8.63 3.18
N LEU A 140 3.96 7.41 3.23
CA LEU A 140 3.86 6.46 2.11
C LEU A 140 2.41 6.09 1.81
N ALA A 141 1.60 5.77 2.82
CA ALA A 141 0.18 5.44 2.64
C ALA A 141 -0.60 6.59 1.98
N ILE A 142 -0.26 7.84 2.30
CA ILE A 142 -0.84 9.02 1.64
C ILE A 142 -0.48 9.05 0.15
N GLN A 143 0.77 8.77 -0.22
CA GLN A 143 1.17 8.75 -1.64
C GLN A 143 0.48 7.60 -2.40
N ILE A 144 0.46 6.39 -1.83
CA ILE A 144 -0.25 5.25 -2.44
C ILE A 144 -1.74 5.56 -2.61
N ASN A 145 -2.39 6.16 -1.62
CA ASN A 145 -3.81 6.52 -1.73
C ASN A 145 -4.06 7.57 -2.81
N LYS A 146 -3.15 8.53 -3.02
CA LYS A 146 -3.26 9.48 -4.14
C LYS A 146 -3.19 8.75 -5.49
N MET A 147 -2.24 7.83 -5.67
CA MET A 147 -2.16 7.01 -6.88
C MET A 147 -3.41 6.16 -7.07
N LEU A 148 -3.93 5.56 -6.00
CA LEU A 148 -5.16 4.76 -6.03
C LEU A 148 -6.35 5.59 -6.50
N LYS A 149 -6.50 6.82 -5.99
CA LYS A 149 -7.56 7.76 -6.41
C LYS A 149 -7.43 8.21 -7.86
N MET A 150 -6.21 8.29 -8.39
CA MET A 150 -6.01 8.58 -9.81
C MET A 150 -6.40 7.37 -10.67
N ALA A 151 -6.11 6.15 -10.20
CA ALA A 151 -6.42 4.91 -10.91
C ALA A 151 -7.92 4.55 -10.88
N GLN A 152 -8.67 5.02 -9.88
CA GLN A 152 -10.11 4.77 -9.73
C GLN A 152 -10.95 5.77 -10.53
N ALA A 153 -11.68 5.27 -11.53
CA ALA A 153 -12.57 6.09 -12.38
C ALA A 153 -13.92 6.43 -11.71
N GLU A 154 -14.32 5.69 -10.68
CA GLU A 154 -15.56 5.87 -9.92
C GLU A 154 -15.27 5.73 -8.42
N ALA A 155 -16.17 6.22 -7.57
CA ALA A 155 -16.04 6.21 -6.10
C ALA A 155 -16.01 4.78 -5.55
N ALA A 156 -14.87 4.09 -5.69
CA ALA A 156 -14.64 2.82 -5.07
C ALA A 156 -14.56 3.02 -3.56
N VAL A 157 -15.17 2.09 -2.83
CA VAL A 157 -15.14 2.09 -1.37
C VAL A 157 -13.68 1.92 -0.94
N GLN A 158 -13.11 2.94 -0.30
CA GLN A 158 -11.78 2.85 0.29
C GLN A 158 -11.76 1.65 1.26
N PRO A 159 -10.72 0.80 1.22
CA PRO A 159 -10.59 -0.31 2.15
C PRO A 159 -10.72 0.21 3.58
N THR A 160 -11.69 -0.33 4.32
CA THR A 160 -11.87 0.05 5.72
C THR A 160 -10.71 -0.52 6.53
N PRO A 161 -10.06 0.25 7.41
CA PRO A 161 -8.97 -0.25 8.23
C PRO A 161 -9.42 -1.49 9.01
N THR A 162 -8.70 -2.61 8.85
CA THR A 162 -8.97 -3.82 9.63
C THR A 162 -8.64 -3.54 11.10
N PRO A 163 -9.61 -3.69 12.03
CA PRO A 163 -9.33 -3.55 13.45
C PRO A 163 -8.28 -4.58 13.86
N VAL A 164 -7.19 -4.12 14.47
CA VAL A 164 -6.15 -4.99 15.02
C VAL A 164 -6.30 -5.02 16.54
N ALA A 165 -6.53 -6.20 17.09
CA ALA A 165 -6.57 -6.43 18.53
C ALA A 165 -5.55 -7.53 18.86
N LEU A 166 -4.44 -7.14 19.49
CA LEU A 166 -3.36 -8.06 19.85
C LEU A 166 -3.52 -8.55 21.30
N HIS A 167 -3.36 -9.86 21.50
CA HIS A 167 -3.26 -10.46 22.82
C HIS A 167 -1.83 -10.33 23.35
N LEU A 168 -1.60 -9.33 24.21
CA LEU A 168 -0.28 -8.95 24.72
C LEU A 168 -0.26 -9.00 26.26
N PRO A 169 -0.21 -10.20 26.88
CA PRO A 169 -0.27 -10.39 28.32
C PRO A 169 1.01 -9.96 29.06
N GLY A 170 2.17 -9.96 28.39
CA GLY A 170 3.44 -9.57 28.98
C GLY A 170 4.43 -8.97 27.99
N ASP A 171 5.60 -8.59 28.51
CA ASP A 171 6.64 -7.88 27.77
C ASP A 171 7.25 -8.73 26.64
N TYR A 172 7.33 -10.05 26.86
CA TYR A 172 7.81 -10.97 25.83
C TYR A 172 6.87 -10.97 24.61
N GLU A 173 5.55 -11.07 24.82
CA GLU A 173 4.58 -11.03 23.72
C GLU A 173 4.58 -9.68 23.02
N VAL A 174 4.79 -8.57 23.76
CA VAL A 174 4.98 -7.24 23.17
C VAL A 174 6.21 -7.20 22.26
N GLN A 175 7.35 -7.70 22.72
CA GLN A 175 8.57 -7.76 21.90
C GLN A 175 8.42 -8.70 20.69
N VAL A 176 7.79 -9.86 20.86
CA VAL A 176 7.51 -10.78 19.76
C VAL A 176 6.58 -10.13 18.73
N ALA A 177 5.53 -9.44 19.17
CA ALA A 177 4.61 -8.75 18.27
C ALA A 177 5.30 -7.63 17.50
N ALA A 178 6.10 -6.80 18.18
CA ALA A 178 6.89 -5.75 17.53
C ALA A 178 7.91 -6.36 16.55
N HIS A 179 8.62 -7.40 16.93
CA HIS A 179 9.60 -8.09 16.09
C HIS A 179 8.94 -8.66 14.82
N LEU A 180 7.86 -9.43 14.95
CA LEU A 180 7.17 -10.03 13.81
C LEU A 180 6.53 -8.98 12.90
N THR A 181 6.02 -7.89 13.46
CA THR A 181 5.52 -6.76 12.66
C THR A 181 6.63 -6.14 11.83
N LEU A 182 7.83 -5.95 12.38
CA LEU A 182 8.98 -5.41 11.65
C LEU A 182 9.51 -6.37 10.59
N VAL A 183 9.53 -7.68 10.86
CA VAL A 183 9.88 -8.72 9.87
C VAL A 183 8.89 -8.70 8.71
N GLN A 184 7.59 -8.70 9.02
CA GLN A 184 6.53 -8.64 8.01
C GLN A 184 6.60 -7.36 7.18
N LEU A 185 6.83 -6.21 7.82
CA LEU A 185 7.00 -4.92 7.15
C LEU A 185 8.21 -4.94 6.21
N GLN A 186 9.32 -5.55 6.62
CA GLN A 186 10.51 -5.65 5.78
C GLN A 186 10.23 -6.43 4.49
N SER A 187 9.63 -7.61 4.59
CA SER A 187 9.24 -8.40 3.42
C SER A 187 8.23 -7.65 2.55
N PHE A 188 7.21 -7.05 3.16
CA PHE A 188 6.19 -6.28 2.46
C PHE A 188 6.79 -5.07 1.72
N SER A 189 7.69 -4.31 2.35
CA SER A 189 8.37 -3.18 1.71
C SER A 189 9.30 -3.61 0.57
N GLN A 190 9.95 -4.77 0.66
CA GLN A 190 10.71 -5.33 -0.46
C GLN A 190 9.79 -5.65 -1.65
N ASP A 191 8.60 -6.19 -1.39
CA ASP A 191 7.60 -6.46 -2.42
C ASP A 191 7.07 -5.16 -3.04
N MET A 192 6.87 -4.12 -2.23
CA MET A 192 6.51 -2.79 -2.70
C MET A 192 7.58 -2.20 -3.63
N VAL A 193 8.86 -2.32 -3.29
CA VAL A 193 9.95 -1.88 -4.19
C VAL A 193 9.84 -2.55 -5.55
N ARG A 194 9.61 -3.87 -5.59
CA ARG A 194 9.46 -4.62 -6.85
C ARG A 194 8.24 -4.15 -7.65
N CYS A 195 7.11 -3.91 -6.98
CA CYS A 195 5.90 -3.47 -7.64
C CYS A 195 6.02 -2.02 -8.14
N LEU A 196 6.53 -1.09 -7.34
CA LEU A 196 6.73 0.30 -7.73
C LEU A 196 7.72 0.42 -8.89
N ARG A 197 8.80 -0.38 -8.88
CA ARG A 197 9.74 -0.45 -10.00
C ARG A 197 9.06 -0.82 -11.31
N SER A 198 8.13 -1.77 -11.29
CA SER A 198 7.42 -2.19 -12.51
C SER A 198 6.47 -1.12 -13.11
N LEU A 199 6.24 -0.03 -12.37
CA LEU A 199 5.40 1.10 -12.79
C LEU A 199 6.25 2.32 -13.20
N ASP A 200 7.53 2.31 -12.87
CA ASP A 200 8.46 3.40 -13.16
C ASP A 200 8.93 3.30 -14.61
N GLN A 201 8.79 4.39 -15.36
CA GLN A 201 9.17 4.40 -16.77
C GLN A 201 10.68 4.62 -16.97
N GLU A 202 11.36 5.29 -16.04
CA GLU A 202 12.78 5.66 -16.20
C GLU A 202 13.72 4.43 -16.21
N GLU A 203 13.32 3.32 -15.58
CA GLU A 203 14.11 2.07 -15.59
C GLU A 203 13.86 1.19 -16.83
N THR A 204 12.85 1.51 -17.66
CA THR A 204 12.54 0.71 -18.87
C THR A 204 13.38 1.10 -20.09
N GLU A 205 14.10 2.23 -20.03
CA GLU A 205 14.95 2.76 -21.11
C GLU A 205 16.47 2.58 -20.88
N SER A 206 16.88 1.83 -19.85
CA SER A 206 18.30 1.56 -19.52
C SER A 206 18.78 0.16 -19.91
#